data_AF-A0A9X4P0L2-F1
#
_entry.id   AF-A0A9X4P0L2-F1
#
_cell.length_a   1.000
_cell.length_b   1.000
_cell.length_c   1.000
_cell.angle_alpha   90.00
_cell.angle_beta   90.00
_cell.angle_gamma   90.00
#
_symmetry.space_group_name_H-M   'P 1'
#
loop_
_entity.id
_entity.type
_entity.pdbx_description
1 polymer ?
#
loop_
_entity_poly.entity_id
_entity_poly.type
_entity_poly.pdbx_seq_one_letter_code
_entity_poly.pdbx_strand_id
1 'polypeptide(L)'
;MTDQTETDRPGLPVEQAAAELDLSPGQLRRLVARGAPCVQRGQRGRGRVMLVDPEAVRMWSGASARDAALLELAAVLPEILATAVDDAFRLDTGPHKAATAGALGAAWVLASSAVLDLLRERCASVPQANGHLPEPIERLRKIANSQQF
;
A
#
# COMPACT_ATOMS: atom_id res chain seq x y z
N MET A 1 20.35 15.77 -24.88
CA MET A 1 20.12 17.24 -24.92
C MET A 1 18.64 17.44 -25.21
N THR A 2 17.87 17.55 -24.13
CA THR A 2 16.46 17.98 -23.93
C THR A 2 16.00 17.26 -22.66
N ASP A 3 15.48 17.88 -21.61
CA ASP A 3 15.32 19.28 -21.27
C ASP A 3 15.04 19.24 -19.75
N GLN A 4 16.01 19.65 -18.92
CA GLN A 4 15.80 19.78 -17.48
C GLN A 4 15.05 21.10 -17.24
N THR A 5 13.74 21.09 -17.45
CA THR A 5 12.85 22.06 -16.80
C THR A 5 12.37 21.46 -15.49
N GLU A 6 13.34 21.17 -14.61
CA GLU A 6 13.10 21.09 -13.18
C GLU A 6 12.60 22.47 -12.79
N THR A 7 11.28 22.59 -12.67
CA THR A 7 10.60 23.86 -12.41
C THR A 7 10.96 24.23 -10.99
N ASP A 8 12.03 25.01 -10.84
CA ASP A 8 12.55 25.55 -9.58
C ASP A 8 11.52 26.53 -9.03
N ARG A 9 10.45 25.99 -8.44
CA ARG A 9 9.44 26.80 -7.76
C ARG A 9 10.10 27.31 -6.49
N PRO A 10 10.28 28.63 -6.32
CA PRO A 10 10.93 29.17 -5.14
C PRO A 10 10.12 28.76 -3.90
N GLY A 11 10.80 28.12 -2.93
CA GLY A 11 10.17 27.67 -1.70
C GLY A 11 9.49 28.84 -0.97
N LEU A 12 8.27 28.61 -0.49
CA LEU A 12 7.47 29.62 0.18
C LEU A 12 7.71 29.59 1.70
N PRO A 13 7.67 30.75 2.38
CA PRO A 13 7.61 30.80 3.83
C PRO A 13 6.45 29.96 4.37
N VAL A 14 6.65 29.35 5.53
CA VAL A 14 5.68 28.42 6.17
C VAL A 14 4.25 28.94 6.19
N GLU A 15 4.03 30.22 6.48
CA GLU A 15 2.68 30.79 6.56
C GLU A 15 1.97 30.78 5.19
N GLN A 16 2.70 31.13 4.12
CA GLN A 16 2.18 31.13 2.75
C GLN A 16 2.03 29.71 2.20
N ALA A 17 3.03 28.85 2.44
CA ALA A 17 2.97 27.44 2.07
C ALA A 17 1.82 26.70 2.76
N ALA A 18 1.56 27.00 4.04
CA ALA A 18 0.47 26.41 4.79
C ALA A 18 -0.89 26.83 4.23
N ALA A 19 -1.06 28.11 3.89
CA ALA A 19 -2.27 28.60 3.23
C ALA A 19 -2.50 27.92 1.86
N GLU A 20 -1.45 27.74 1.04
CA GLU A 20 -1.57 27.02 -0.24
C GLU A 20 -1.88 25.51 -0.11
N LEU A 21 -1.59 24.93 1.06
CA LEU A 21 -1.87 23.53 1.38
C LEU A 21 -3.20 23.34 2.11
N ASP A 22 -3.91 24.43 2.41
CA ASP A 22 -5.10 24.44 3.28
C ASP A 22 -4.81 23.81 4.67
N LEU A 23 -3.64 24.13 5.23
CA LEU A 23 -3.16 23.66 6.52
C LEU A 23 -2.89 24.83 7.46
N SER A 24 -2.91 24.57 8.77
CA SER A 24 -2.32 25.48 9.73
C SER A 24 -0.77 25.44 9.65
N PRO A 25 -0.08 26.55 9.93
CA PRO A 25 1.38 26.59 10.02
C PRO A 25 1.97 25.55 11.00
N GLY A 26 1.24 25.24 12.08
CA GLY A 26 1.63 24.20 13.04
C GLY A 26 1.59 22.78 12.45
N GLN A 27 0.56 22.47 11.65
CA GLN A 27 0.47 21.19 10.93
C GLN A 27 1.59 21.05 9.91
N LEU A 28 1.88 22.10 9.14
CA LEU A 28 2.97 22.05 8.16
C LEU A 28 4.34 21.83 8.83
N ARG A 29 4.63 22.52 9.95
CA ARG A 29 5.86 22.27 10.74
C ARG A 29 5.93 20.82 11.25
N ARG A 30 4.80 20.24 11.67
CA ARG A 30 4.73 18.84 12.10
C ARG A 30 4.99 17.87 10.94
N LEU A 31 4.48 18.15 9.73
CA LEU A 31 4.75 17.35 8.53
C LEU A 31 6.25 17.38 8.17
N VAL A 32 6.86 18.56 8.16
CA VAL A 32 8.31 18.69 7.92
C VAL A 32 9.14 17.96 8.97
N ALA A 33 8.74 18.01 10.25
CA ALA A 33 9.39 17.23 11.31
C ALA A 33 9.27 15.71 11.11
N ARG A 34 8.22 15.23 10.44
CA ARG A 34 8.01 13.84 10.05
C ARG A 34 8.73 13.44 8.76
N GLY A 35 9.46 14.37 8.13
CA GLY A 35 10.23 14.11 6.91
C GLY A 35 9.60 14.61 5.63
N ALA A 36 8.52 15.42 5.68
CA ALA A 36 8.02 16.10 4.49
C ALA A 36 9.13 17.00 3.89
N PRO A 37 9.24 17.09 2.56
CA PRO A 37 10.29 17.85 1.89
C PRO A 37 10.20 19.34 2.24
N CYS A 38 11.36 19.96 2.42
CA CYS A 38 11.48 21.40 2.60
C CYS A 38 12.72 21.90 1.83
N VAL A 39 12.57 23.03 1.13
CA VAL A 39 13.66 23.66 0.36
C VAL A 39 14.74 24.18 1.30
N GLN A 40 14.34 24.79 2.42
CA GLN A 40 15.25 25.26 3.46
C GLN A 40 14.69 25.01 4.85
N ARG A 41 15.48 24.37 5.71
CA ARG A 41 15.15 24.28 7.14
C ARG A 41 15.42 25.63 7.81
N GLY A 42 14.43 26.11 8.55
CA GLY A 42 14.59 27.32 9.37
C GLY A 42 15.64 27.10 10.47
N GLN A 43 16.37 28.15 10.82
CA GLN A 43 17.34 28.13 11.92
C GLN A 43 17.15 29.36 12.83
N ARG A 44 17.79 29.35 14.01
CA ARG A 44 17.80 30.52 14.89
C ARG A 44 18.58 31.68 14.24
N GLY A 45 17.99 32.87 14.19
CA GLY A 45 18.59 34.11 13.68
C GLY A 45 17.71 34.86 12.68
N ARG A 46 17.99 36.16 12.46
CA ARG A 46 17.28 36.96 11.44
C ARG A 46 17.57 36.40 10.04
N GLY A 47 16.53 36.32 9.19
CA GLY A 47 16.64 35.87 7.79
C GLY A 47 16.66 34.36 7.56
N ARG A 48 16.68 33.52 8.61
CA ARG A 48 16.71 32.05 8.47
C ARG A 48 15.32 31.42 8.56
N VAL A 49 14.41 31.88 7.71
CA VAL A 49 13.04 31.34 7.61
C VAL A 49 13.04 29.98 6.91
N MET A 50 12.09 29.13 7.33
CA MET A 50 11.85 27.83 6.68
C MET A 50 11.10 28.08 5.37
N LEU A 51 11.62 27.48 4.30
CA LEU A 51 11.04 27.55 2.97
C LEU A 51 10.57 26.15 2.55
N VAL A 52 9.34 26.07 2.08
CA VAL A 52 8.66 24.83 1.73
C VAL A 52 8.09 24.96 0.33
N ASP A 53 8.29 23.94 -0.49
CA ASP A 53 7.56 23.80 -1.74
C ASP A 53 6.23 23.06 -1.47
N PRO A 54 5.07 23.73 -1.61
CA PRO A 54 3.78 23.10 -1.41
C PRO A 54 3.56 21.90 -2.32
N GLU A 55 4.05 21.93 -3.56
CA GLU A 55 3.82 20.85 -4.52
C GLU A 55 4.56 19.57 -4.10
N ALA A 56 5.84 19.67 -3.73
CA ALA A 56 6.59 18.57 -3.15
C ALA A 56 5.92 17.99 -1.88
N VAL A 57 5.35 18.84 -1.01
CA VAL A 57 4.63 18.38 0.19
C VAL A 57 3.32 17.67 -0.16
N ARG A 58 2.56 18.14 -1.17
CA ARG A 58 1.37 17.43 -1.67
C ARG A 58 1.74 16.07 -2.24
N MET A 59 2.79 15.99 -3.06
CA MET A 59 3.25 14.72 -3.62
C MET A 59 3.69 13.74 -2.52
N TRP A 60 4.46 14.22 -1.54
CA TRP A 60 4.91 13.40 -0.41
C TRP A 60 3.75 12.90 0.46
N SER A 61 2.80 13.78 0.80
CA SER A 61 1.62 13.39 1.60
C SER A 61 0.69 12.45 0.84
N GLY A 62 0.48 12.70 -0.46
CA GLY A 62 -0.26 11.81 -1.35
C GLY A 62 0.40 10.43 -1.48
N ALA A 63 1.73 10.38 -1.61
CA ALA A 63 2.47 9.12 -1.61
C ALA A 63 2.30 8.36 -0.28
N SER A 64 2.40 9.06 0.86
CA SER A 64 2.18 8.44 2.18
C SER A 64 0.75 7.90 2.35
N ALA A 65 -0.26 8.60 1.86
CA ALA A 65 -1.65 8.15 1.93
C ALA A 65 -1.89 6.96 0.99
N ARG A 66 -1.33 7.00 -0.22
CA ARG A 66 -1.37 5.89 -1.18
C ARG A 66 -0.71 4.63 -0.60
N ASP A 67 0.46 4.77 0.00
CA ASP A 67 1.19 3.64 0.60
C ASP A 67 0.39 3.03 1.76
N ALA A 68 -0.26 3.86 2.60
CA ALA A 68 -1.18 3.36 3.63
C ALA A 68 -2.35 2.57 3.04
N ALA A 69 -2.98 3.06 1.97
CA ALA A 69 -4.07 2.35 1.29
C ALA A 69 -3.60 1.02 0.66
N LEU A 70 -2.39 0.98 0.09
CA LEU A 70 -1.80 -0.25 -0.46
C LEU A 70 -1.52 -1.27 0.65
N LEU A 71 -1.08 -0.83 1.83
CA LEU A 71 -0.88 -1.69 2.99
C LEU A 71 -2.20 -2.26 3.52
N GLU A 72 -3.25 -1.43 3.62
CA GLU A 72 -4.59 -1.88 4.01
C GLU A 72 -5.14 -2.92 3.02
N LEU A 73 -5.01 -2.67 1.71
CA LEU A 73 -5.40 -3.63 0.68
C LEU A 73 -4.62 -4.93 0.81
N ALA A 74 -3.30 -4.87 0.98
CA ALA A 74 -2.45 -6.05 1.14
C ALA A 74 -2.84 -6.89 2.36
N ALA A 75 -3.31 -6.26 3.44
CA ALA A 75 -3.74 -6.96 4.65
C ALA A 75 -5.06 -7.73 4.48
N VAL A 76 -5.96 -7.26 3.61
CA VAL A 76 -7.33 -7.81 3.50
C VAL A 76 -7.53 -8.68 2.26
N LEU A 77 -6.80 -8.43 1.16
CA LEU A 77 -6.97 -9.13 -0.11
C LEU A 77 -6.86 -10.66 -0.03
N PRO A 78 -5.89 -11.26 0.68
CA PRO A 78 -5.78 -12.72 0.79
C PRO A 78 -7.04 -13.36 1.40
N GLU A 79 -7.66 -12.72 2.39
CA GLU A 79 -8.89 -13.20 3.05
C GLU A 79 -10.12 -13.09 2.13
N ILE A 80 -10.23 -12.00 1.38
CA ILE A 80 -11.29 -11.83 0.37
C ILE A 80 -11.20 -12.93 -0.69
N LEU A 81 -9.99 -13.17 -1.21
CA LEU A 81 -9.76 -14.23 -2.20
C LEU A 81 -10.05 -15.62 -1.61
N ALA A 82 -9.68 -15.86 -0.35
CA ALA A 82 -9.97 -17.13 0.33
C ALA A 82 -11.47 -17.41 0.42
N THR A 83 -12.24 -16.38 0.77
CA THR A 83 -13.71 -16.45 0.84
C THR A 83 -14.32 -16.74 -0.53
N ALA A 84 -13.90 -16.01 -1.56
CA ALA A 84 -14.40 -16.22 -2.92
C ALA A 84 -14.10 -17.63 -3.45
N VAL A 85 -12.92 -18.15 -3.15
CA VAL A 85 -12.50 -19.51 -3.53
C VAL A 85 -13.31 -20.57 -2.78
N ASP A 86 -13.63 -20.34 -1.50
CA ASP A 86 -14.52 -21.24 -0.74
C ASP A 86 -15.95 -21.23 -1.26
N ASP A 87 -16.49 -20.06 -1.59
CA ASP A 87 -17.82 -19.96 -2.19
C ASP A 87 -17.89 -20.70 -3.53
N ALA A 88 -16.86 -20.55 -4.38
CA ALA A 88 -16.74 -21.32 -5.62
C ALA A 88 -16.70 -22.84 -5.35
N PHE A 89 -15.97 -23.28 -4.33
CA PHE A 89 -15.92 -24.69 -3.94
C PHE A 89 -17.28 -25.22 -3.42
N ARG A 90 -18.03 -24.40 -2.66
CA ARG A 90 -19.35 -24.79 -2.14
C ARG A 90 -20.36 -25.01 -3.25
N LEU A 91 -20.27 -24.21 -4.32
CA LEU A 91 -21.13 -24.32 -5.50
C LEU A 91 -20.80 -25.55 -6.37
N ASP A 92 -19.62 -26.13 -6.25
CA ASP A 92 -19.27 -27.36 -6.97
C ASP A 92 -20.01 -28.58 -6.40
N THR A 93 -20.79 -29.25 -7.24
CA THR A 93 -21.49 -30.51 -6.92
C THR A 93 -20.95 -31.68 -7.75
N GLY A 94 -19.83 -31.50 -8.44
CA GLY A 94 -19.27 -32.48 -9.35
C GLY A 94 -18.65 -33.70 -8.67
N PRO A 95 -18.45 -34.81 -9.42
CA PRO A 95 -17.87 -36.04 -8.90
C PRO A 95 -16.39 -35.92 -8.50
N HIS A 96 -15.70 -34.86 -8.95
CA HIS A 96 -14.28 -34.61 -8.69
C HIS A 96 -14.03 -33.50 -7.65
N LYS A 97 -15.02 -33.21 -6.79
CA LYS A 97 -14.98 -32.11 -5.82
C LYS A 97 -13.69 -32.04 -5.00
N ALA A 98 -13.13 -33.16 -4.56
CA ALA A 98 -11.87 -33.15 -3.81
C ALA A 98 -10.66 -32.66 -4.63
N ALA A 99 -10.58 -33.03 -5.91
CA ALA A 99 -9.56 -32.52 -6.82
C ALA A 99 -9.78 -31.02 -7.10
N THR A 100 -11.03 -30.59 -7.24
CA THR A 100 -11.41 -29.17 -7.34
C THR A 100 -10.91 -28.38 -6.12
N ALA A 101 -11.04 -28.92 -4.90
CA ALA A 101 -10.55 -28.26 -3.68
C ALA A 101 -9.04 -27.98 -3.74
N GLY A 102 -8.25 -28.95 -4.22
CA GLY A 102 -6.81 -28.80 -4.39
C GLY A 102 -6.45 -27.73 -5.44
N ALA A 103 -7.12 -27.76 -6.60
CA ALA A 103 -6.92 -26.78 -7.66
C ALA A 103 -7.28 -25.36 -7.21
N LEU A 104 -8.40 -25.20 -6.50
CA LEU A 104 -8.86 -23.94 -5.93
C LEU A 104 -7.90 -23.40 -4.85
N GLY A 105 -7.39 -24.26 -3.97
CA GLY A 105 -6.36 -23.89 -3.00
C GLY A 105 -5.07 -23.42 -3.67
N ALA A 106 -4.61 -24.10 -4.73
CA ALA A 106 -3.43 -23.68 -5.50
C ALA A 106 -3.67 -22.35 -6.23
N ALA A 107 -4.85 -22.17 -6.83
CA ALA A 107 -5.22 -20.91 -7.49
C ALA A 107 -5.22 -19.73 -6.51
N TRP A 108 -5.70 -19.93 -5.28
CA TRP A 108 -5.62 -18.92 -4.22
C TRP A 108 -4.17 -18.52 -3.91
N VAL A 109 -3.26 -19.48 -3.74
CA VAL A 109 -1.83 -19.19 -3.46
C VAL A 109 -1.22 -18.35 -4.59
N LEU A 110 -1.45 -18.74 -5.85
CA LEU A 110 -0.91 -18.04 -7.01
C LEU A 110 -1.47 -16.63 -7.14
N ALA A 111 -2.79 -16.47 -7.01
CA ALA A 111 -3.45 -15.17 -7.13
C ALA A 111 -3.06 -14.21 -6.00
N SER A 112 -3.10 -14.68 -4.74
CA SER A 112 -2.71 -13.86 -3.59
C SER A 112 -1.25 -13.43 -3.66
N SER A 113 -0.34 -14.33 -4.03
CA SER A 113 1.08 -14.00 -4.21
C SER A 113 1.27 -12.97 -5.33
N ALA A 114 0.69 -13.19 -6.52
CA ALA A 114 0.84 -12.27 -7.65
C ALA A 114 0.33 -10.85 -7.32
N VAL A 115 -0.77 -10.74 -6.58
CA VAL A 115 -1.31 -9.44 -6.15
C VAL A 115 -0.40 -8.77 -5.12
N LEU A 116 0.09 -9.51 -4.12
CA LEU A 116 1.01 -8.95 -3.12
C LEU A 116 2.34 -8.52 -3.75
N ASP A 117 2.82 -9.26 -4.74
CA ASP A 117 4.03 -8.93 -5.51
C ASP A 117 3.85 -7.60 -6.25
N LEU A 118 2.73 -7.44 -6.97
CA LEU A 118 2.39 -6.18 -7.65
C LEU A 118 2.24 -5.00 -6.67
N LEU A 119 1.67 -5.22 -5.49
CA LEU A 119 1.55 -4.18 -4.47
C LEU A 119 2.94 -3.79 -3.93
N ARG A 120 3.86 -4.76 -3.77
CA ARG A 120 5.25 -4.52 -3.33
C ARG A 120 6.06 -3.70 -4.33
N GLU A 121 5.84 -3.88 -5.63
CA GLU A 121 6.46 -3.04 -6.66
C GLU A 121 6.09 -1.56 -6.51
N ARG A 122 4.92 -1.27 -5.92
CA ARG A 122 4.39 0.08 -5.72
C ARG A 122 4.64 0.64 -4.32
N CYS A 123 4.70 -0.25 -3.32
CA CYS A 123 4.98 0.06 -1.93
C CYS A 123 5.85 -1.04 -1.32
N ALA A 124 7.16 -0.78 -1.20
CA ALA A 124 8.13 -1.76 -0.71
C ALA A 124 7.87 -2.24 0.73
N SER A 125 7.05 -1.52 1.50
CA SER A 125 6.66 -1.87 2.87
C SER A 125 5.56 -2.94 2.95
N VAL A 126 4.95 -3.32 1.83
CA VAL A 126 3.97 -4.41 1.78
C VAL A 126 4.64 -5.71 2.22
N PRO A 127 4.09 -6.41 3.24
CA PRO A 127 4.70 -7.64 3.75
C PRO A 127 4.68 -8.74 2.69
N GLN A 128 5.63 -9.67 2.79
CA GLN A 128 5.52 -10.93 2.06
C GLN A 128 4.29 -11.70 2.53
N ALA A 129 3.78 -12.60 1.69
CA ALA A 129 2.76 -13.54 2.11
C ALA A 129 3.31 -14.34 3.30
N ASN A 130 2.91 -13.94 4.51
CA ASN A 130 3.24 -14.67 5.72
C ASN A 130 2.58 -16.04 5.55
N GLY A 131 3.25 -17.13 5.90
CA GLY A 131 2.72 -18.50 5.79
C GLY A 131 1.45 -18.79 6.62
N HIS A 132 0.74 -17.75 7.08
CA HIS A 132 -0.60 -17.81 7.60
C HIS A 132 -1.57 -18.15 6.46
N LEU A 133 -2.20 -19.32 6.58
CA LEU A 133 -3.18 -19.79 5.62
C LEU A 133 -4.57 -19.45 6.17
N PRO A 134 -5.41 -18.72 5.42
CA PRO A 134 -6.78 -18.46 5.84
C PRO A 134 -7.54 -19.76 6.10
N GLU A 135 -8.41 -19.76 7.12
CA GLU A 135 -9.21 -20.92 7.52
C GLU A 135 -9.93 -21.61 6.33
N PRO A 136 -10.56 -20.87 5.38
CA PRO A 136 -11.21 -21.51 4.24
C PRO A 136 -10.24 -22.33 3.38
N ILE A 137 -9.02 -21.84 3.18
CA ILE A 137 -7.99 -22.52 2.39
C ILE A 137 -7.40 -23.70 3.16
N GLU A 138 -7.24 -23.60 4.48
CA GLU A 138 -6.88 -24.75 5.31
C GLU A 138 -7.87 -25.90 5.16
N ARG A 139 -9.18 -25.59 5.14
CA ARG A 139 -10.22 -26.58 4.92
C ARG A 139 -10.12 -27.24 3.55
N LEU A 140 -9.94 -26.45 2.48
CA LEU A 140 -9.76 -27.01 1.12
C LEU A 140 -8.54 -27.94 1.03
N ARG A 141 -7.42 -27.54 1.64
CA ARG A 141 -6.21 -28.38 1.73
C ARG A 141 -6.48 -29.71 2.44
N LYS A 142 -7.22 -29.69 3.54
CA LYS A 142 -7.61 -30.92 4.27
C LYS A 142 -8.47 -31.83 3.41
N ILE A 143 -9.44 -31.27 2.68
CA ILE A 143 -10.31 -32.05 1.76
C ILE A 143 -9.50 -32.70 0.65
N ALA A 144 -8.60 -31.94 0.01
CA ALA A 144 -7.76 -32.46 -1.07
C ALA A 144 -6.87 -33.63 -0.61
N ASN A 145 -6.31 -33.55 0.61
CA ASN A 145 -5.42 -34.58 1.15
C ASN A 145 -6.17 -35.80 1.71
N SER A 146 -7.47 -35.68 2.01
CA SER A 146 -8.26 -36.78 2.59
C SER A 146 -8.60 -37.91 1.60
N GLN A 147 -8.38 -37.73 0.29
CA GLN A 147 -8.63 -38.75 -0.74
C GLN A 147 -7.38 -39.52 -1.20
N GLN A 148 -6.22 -39.34 -0.54
CA GLN A 148 -4.98 -40.05 -0.86
C GLN A 148 -4.80 -41.38 -0.11
N PHE A 149 -5.85 -41.91 0.54
CA PHE A 149 -5.85 -43.19 1.25
C PHE A 149 -6.93 -44.14 0.74
#